data_AF-A0AAU4GYY2-F1
#
_entry.id   AF-A0AAU4GYY2-F1
#
_cell.length_a   1.000
_cell.length_b   1.000
_cell.length_c   1.000
_cell.angle_alpha   90.00
_cell.angle_beta   90.00
_cell.angle_gamma   90.00
#
_symmetry.space_group_name_H-M   'P 1'
#
loop_
_entity.id
_entity.type
_entity.pdbx_description
1 polymer ?
#
loop_
_entity_poly.entity_id
_entity_poly.type
_entity_poly.pdbx_seq_one_letter_code
_entity_poly.pdbx_strand_id
1 'polypeptide(L)'
;MSNNDQPATPLDRFRTDLLDAFATFERDRRADLIAAGDDRVSEDDPLDYVRALTTNYETSREDPGALRMFLDTLARQLSLDEARALRVAGEAAVAATPRLIREANGHGMKAADIADELGVTESYVYRKLRERQKEEAALSDEVTGEAPPVDEYRLSTHTEDQ
;
A
#
# COMPACT_ATOMS: atom_id res chain seq x y z
N MET A 1 -32.65 -15.21 21.07
CA MET A 1 -33.41 -14.16 20.36
C MET A 1 -32.62 -12.88 20.51
N SER A 2 -31.93 -12.45 19.44
CA SER A 2 -31.03 -11.29 19.47
C SER A 2 -31.82 -10.00 19.31
N ASN A 3 -31.79 -9.16 20.35
CA ASN A 3 -32.19 -7.76 20.28
C ASN A 3 -31.05 -6.97 19.60
N ASN A 4 -31.16 -6.64 18.32
CA ASN A 4 -30.34 -5.56 17.76
C ASN A 4 -30.98 -4.89 16.52
N ASP A 5 -32.29 -4.68 16.59
CA ASP A 5 -33.08 -4.00 15.54
C ASP A 5 -33.63 -2.66 16.09
N GLN A 6 -32.75 -1.87 16.71
CA GLN A 6 -33.12 -0.53 17.13
C GLN A 6 -33.18 0.36 15.87
N PRO A 7 -34.34 0.98 15.57
CA PRO A 7 -34.46 1.86 14.42
C PRO A 7 -33.53 3.08 14.58
N ALA A 8 -32.89 3.49 13.48
CA ALA A 8 -32.01 4.66 13.45
C ALA A 8 -32.67 5.87 14.10
N THR A 9 -31.95 6.52 15.02
CA THR A 9 -32.50 7.68 15.72
C THR A 9 -32.69 8.85 14.75
N PRO A 10 -33.54 9.84 15.08
CA PRO A 10 -33.64 11.07 14.28
C PRO A 10 -32.29 11.75 14.05
N LEU A 11 -31.36 11.67 15.01
CA LEU A 11 -30.02 12.22 14.90
C LEU A 11 -29.16 11.42 13.90
N ASP A 12 -29.26 10.10 13.89
CA ASP A 12 -28.51 9.25 12.94
C ASP A 12 -28.96 9.47 11.50
N ARG A 13 -30.28 9.63 11.30
CA ARG A 13 -30.84 9.99 9.99
C ARG A 13 -30.35 11.36 9.53
N PHE A 14 -30.45 12.36 10.39
CA PHE A 14 -29.95 13.71 10.10
C PHE A 14 -28.46 13.72 9.74
N ARG A 15 -27.62 12.98 10.49
CA ARG A 15 -26.18 12.86 10.19
C ARG A 15 -25.94 12.18 8.84
N THR A 16 -26.69 11.12 8.54
CA THR A 16 -26.59 10.41 7.26
C THR A 16 -26.97 11.34 6.11
N ASP A 17 -28.10 12.05 6.23
CA ASP A 17 -28.58 13.00 5.21
C ASP A 17 -27.58 14.13 4.97
N LEU A 18 -26.93 14.63 6.03
CA LEU A 18 -25.92 15.68 5.94
C LEU A 18 -24.64 15.19 5.24
N LEU A 19 -24.17 13.99 5.56
CA LEU A 19 -23.00 13.39 4.91
C LEU A 19 -23.26 13.07 3.43
N ASP A 20 -24.46 12.56 3.11
CA ASP A 20 -24.86 12.28 1.73
C ASP A 20 -24.99 13.58 0.90
N ALA A 21 -25.53 14.65 1.50
CA ALA A 21 -25.59 15.97 0.88
C ALA A 21 -24.19 16.56 0.63
N PHE A 22 -23.28 16.43 1.61
CA PHE A 22 -21.91 16.91 1.48
C PHE A 22 -21.12 16.14 0.41
N ALA A 23 -21.25 14.81 0.36
CA ALA A 23 -20.61 13.99 -0.66
C ALA A 23 -21.11 14.31 -2.08
N THR A 24 -22.39 14.66 -2.22
CA THR A 24 -22.97 15.09 -3.50
C THR A 24 -22.40 16.45 -3.91
N PHE A 25 -22.37 17.42 -3.00
CA PHE A 25 -21.77 18.72 -3.23
C PHE A 25 -20.30 18.64 -3.68
N GLU A 26 -19.48 17.83 -3.01
CA GLU A 26 -18.05 17.67 -3.37
C GLU A 26 -17.84 17.00 -4.73
N ARG A 27 -18.78 16.14 -5.15
CA ARG A 27 -18.75 15.53 -6.49
C ARG A 27 -19.10 16.56 -7.56
N ASP A 28 -20.17 17.32 -7.34
CA ASP A 28 -20.65 18.33 -8.29
C ASP A 28 -19.62 19.46 -8.42
N ARG A 29 -19.06 19.94 -7.30
CA ARG A 29 -17.97 20.93 -7.27
C ARG A 29 -16.76 20.48 -8.09
N ARG A 30 -16.32 19.22 -7.94
CA ARG A 30 -15.19 18.68 -8.72
C ARG A 30 -15.52 18.58 -10.20
N ALA A 31 -16.73 18.16 -10.57
CA ALA A 31 -17.17 18.14 -11.96
C ALA A 31 -17.17 19.55 -12.58
N ASP A 32 -17.63 20.55 -11.83
CA ASP A 32 -17.63 21.96 -12.25
C ASP A 32 -16.21 22.51 -12.43
N LEU A 33 -15.27 22.18 -11.54
CA LEU A 33 -13.86 22.60 -11.64
C LEU A 33 -13.16 21.98 -12.87
N ILE A 34 -13.40 20.69 -13.12
CA ILE A 34 -12.88 19.99 -14.31
C ILE A 34 -13.47 20.61 -15.59
N ALA A 35 -14.78 20.90 -15.59
CA ALA A 35 -15.45 21.54 -16.73
C ALA A 35 -14.98 22.98 -16.98
N ALA A 36 -14.59 23.70 -15.92
CA ALA A 36 -14.05 25.06 -16.00
C ALA A 36 -12.60 25.13 -16.50
N GLY A 37 -11.92 23.98 -16.66
CA GLY A 37 -10.50 23.93 -17.05
C GLY A 37 -9.57 24.58 -16.02
N ASP A 38 -10.00 24.65 -14.76
CA ASP A 38 -9.19 25.20 -13.67
C ASP A 38 -8.15 24.17 -13.26
N ASP A 39 -6.88 24.44 -13.59
CA ASP A 39 -5.72 23.60 -13.25
C ASP A 39 -5.44 23.60 -11.72
N ARG A 40 -6.25 24.31 -10.92
CA ARG A 40 -6.25 24.29 -9.45
C ARG A 40 -6.79 23.01 -8.81
N VAL A 41 -7.26 22.03 -9.60
CA VAL A 41 -7.39 20.64 -9.12
C VAL A 41 -6.04 20.11 -8.59
N SER A 42 -4.93 20.75 -8.96
CA SER A 42 -3.56 20.48 -8.48
C SER A 42 -3.26 20.95 -7.05
N GLU A 43 -4.12 21.75 -6.39
CA GLU A 43 -3.91 22.22 -5.00
C GLU A 43 -4.63 21.38 -3.94
N ASP A 44 -5.67 20.60 -4.31
CA ASP A 44 -6.24 19.58 -3.44
C ASP A 44 -5.26 18.38 -3.44
N ASP A 45 -4.84 17.91 -2.26
CA ASP A 45 -3.89 16.80 -2.19
C ASP A 45 -4.53 15.59 -2.89
N PRO A 46 -3.87 15.00 -3.92
CA PRO A 46 -4.47 13.97 -4.75
C PRO A 46 -4.86 12.71 -3.95
N LEU A 47 -4.37 12.58 -2.72
CA LEU A 47 -4.68 11.51 -1.80
C LEU A 47 -5.66 11.91 -0.69
N ASP A 48 -6.23 13.12 -0.68
CA ASP A 48 -7.14 13.58 0.39
C ASP A 48 -8.34 12.66 0.57
N TYR A 49 -8.97 12.23 -0.53
CA TYR A 49 -10.05 11.25 -0.48
C TYR A 49 -9.60 9.92 0.12
N VAL A 50 -8.40 9.45 -0.25
CA VAL A 50 -7.84 8.20 0.25
C VAL A 50 -7.49 8.31 1.74
N ARG A 51 -6.93 9.44 2.18
CA ARG A 51 -6.65 9.72 3.59
C ARG A 51 -7.92 9.78 4.41
N ALA A 52 -8.95 10.48 3.93
CA ALA A 52 -10.26 10.53 4.59
C ALA A 52 -10.86 9.12 4.73
N LEU A 53 -10.75 8.29 3.69
CA LEU A 53 -11.19 6.89 3.74
C LEU A 53 -10.42 6.08 4.79
N THR A 54 -9.09 6.19 4.82
CA THR A 54 -8.23 5.51 5.80
C THR A 54 -8.54 5.95 7.23
N THR A 55 -8.60 7.26 7.50
CA THR A 55 -8.91 7.79 8.84
C THR A 55 -10.27 7.32 9.34
N ASN A 56 -11.30 7.35 8.49
CA ASN A 56 -12.64 6.89 8.86
C ASN A 56 -12.68 5.38 9.14
N TYR A 57 -11.96 4.58 8.34
CA TYR A 57 -11.84 3.15 8.59
C TYR A 57 -11.10 2.85 9.90
N GLU A 58 -9.95 3.48 10.14
CA GLU A 58 -9.16 3.29 11.36
C GLU A 58 -9.90 3.69 12.62
N THR A 59 -10.65 4.79 12.56
CA THR A 59 -11.48 5.26 13.68
C THR A 59 -12.66 4.33 13.94
N SER A 60 -13.24 3.75 12.88
CA SER A 60 -14.44 2.93 12.99
C SER A 60 -14.15 1.46 13.33
N ARG A 61 -12.95 0.94 13.05
CA ARG A 61 -12.65 -0.51 13.12
C ARG A 61 -12.77 -1.12 14.51
N GLU A 62 -12.67 -0.32 15.57
CA GLU A 62 -12.71 -0.78 16.96
C GLU A 62 -14.16 -0.91 17.49
N ASP A 63 -15.12 -0.24 16.84
CA ASP A 63 -16.55 -0.33 17.15
C ASP A 63 -17.29 -1.05 16.01
N PRO A 64 -17.81 -2.27 16.23
CA PRO A 64 -18.54 -3.02 15.23
C PRO A 64 -19.75 -2.26 14.63
N GLY A 65 -20.41 -1.41 15.42
CA GLY A 65 -21.54 -0.60 14.96
C GLY A 65 -21.09 0.50 14.01
N ALA A 66 -20.09 1.29 14.41
CA ALA A 66 -19.48 2.32 13.58
C ALA A 66 -18.88 1.74 12.29
N LEU A 67 -18.16 0.62 12.39
CA LEU A 67 -17.57 -0.07 11.24
C LEU A 67 -18.65 -0.45 10.23
N ARG A 68 -19.77 -1.03 10.68
CA ARG A 68 -20.87 -1.40 9.79
C ARG A 68 -21.45 -0.19 9.07
N MET A 69 -21.73 0.90 9.79
CA MET A 69 -22.27 2.13 9.20
C MET A 69 -21.32 2.75 8.16
N PHE A 70 -20.02 2.74 8.45
CA PHE A 70 -19.00 3.20 7.52
C PHE A 70 -18.98 2.36 6.24
N LEU A 71 -18.96 1.03 6.37
CA LEU A 71 -18.96 0.13 5.21
C LEU A 71 -20.24 0.24 4.38
N ASP A 72 -21.41 0.36 5.02
CA ASP A 72 -22.69 0.56 4.33
C ASP A 72 -22.72 1.91 3.57
N THR A 73 -22.09 2.95 4.12
CA THR A 73 -21.95 4.25 3.45
C THR A 73 -20.98 4.16 2.27
N LEU A 74 -19.83 3.52 2.45
CA LEU A 74 -18.84 3.34 1.40
C LEU A 74 -19.41 2.54 0.22
N ALA A 75 -20.19 1.49 0.50
CA ALA A 75 -20.87 0.68 -0.51
C ALA A 75 -21.92 1.45 -1.33
N ARG A 76 -22.54 2.49 -0.75
CA ARG A 76 -23.48 3.39 -1.47
C ARG A 76 -22.76 4.44 -2.31
N GLN A 77 -21.55 4.83 -1.92
CA GLN A 77 -20.79 5.91 -2.56
C GLN A 77 -19.89 5.43 -3.69
N LEU A 78 -19.35 4.21 -3.60
CA LEU A 78 -18.44 3.64 -4.60
C LEU A 78 -19.19 2.90 -5.71
N SER A 79 -18.85 3.22 -6.95
CA SER A 79 -19.12 2.35 -8.09
C SER A 79 -18.17 1.14 -8.11
N LEU A 80 -18.53 0.09 -8.87
CA LEU A 80 -17.66 -1.08 -9.05
C LEU A 80 -16.32 -0.72 -9.70
N ASP A 81 -16.30 0.27 -10.60
CA ASP A 81 -15.09 0.71 -11.28
C ASP A 81 -14.16 1.48 -10.33
N GLU A 82 -14.70 2.35 -9.48
CA GLU A 82 -13.94 3.03 -8.42
C GLU A 82 -13.40 2.04 -7.38
N ALA A 83 -14.21 1.07 -6.96
CA ALA A 83 -13.77 0.00 -6.06
C ALA A 83 -12.63 -0.83 -6.68
N ARG A 84 -12.71 -1.13 -7.98
CA ARG A 84 -11.63 -1.79 -8.72
C ARG A 84 -10.38 -0.92 -8.76
N ALA A 85 -10.51 0.38 -9.02
CA ALA A 85 -9.39 1.31 -9.07
C ALA A 85 -8.67 1.37 -7.71
N LEU A 86 -9.40 1.52 -6.61
CA LEU A 86 -8.85 1.51 -5.25
C LEU A 86 -8.14 0.19 -4.92
N ARG A 87 -8.74 -0.95 -5.27
CA ARG A 87 -8.11 -2.27 -5.07
C ARG A 87 -6.77 -2.38 -5.80
N VAL A 88 -6.73 -2.02 -7.09
CA VAL A 88 -5.50 -2.09 -7.90
C VAL A 88 -4.45 -1.11 -7.38
N ALA A 89 -4.86 0.10 -6.97
CA ALA A 89 -3.95 1.07 -6.36
C ALA A 89 -3.33 0.52 -5.06
N GLY A 90 -4.13 -0.12 -4.20
CA GLY A 90 -3.65 -0.79 -2.98
C GLY A 90 -2.67 -1.92 -3.28
N GLU A 91 -2.95 -2.76 -4.27
CA GLU A 91 -2.03 -3.82 -4.72
C GLU A 91 -0.70 -3.25 -5.22
N ALA A 92 -0.76 -2.19 -6.03
CA ALA A 92 0.43 -1.48 -6.52
C ALA A 92 1.25 -0.87 -5.36
N ALA A 93 0.58 -0.26 -4.38
CA ALA A 93 1.23 0.30 -3.20
C ALA A 93 1.95 -0.79 -2.37
N VAL A 94 1.30 -1.93 -2.11
CA VAL A 94 1.92 -3.07 -1.42
C VAL A 94 3.14 -3.62 -2.19
N ALA A 95 3.02 -3.72 -3.52
CA ALA A 95 4.14 -4.16 -4.36
C ALA A 95 5.31 -3.15 -4.38
N ALA A 96 5.03 -1.86 -4.20
CA ALA A 96 6.02 -0.80 -4.09
C ALA A 96 6.66 -0.71 -2.69
N THR A 97 5.99 -1.18 -1.63
CA THR A 97 6.46 -1.07 -0.23
C THR A 97 7.92 -1.49 -0.01
N PRO A 98 8.44 -2.61 -0.56
CA PRO A 98 9.85 -2.96 -0.37
C PRO A 98 10.81 -1.94 -0.98
N ARG A 99 10.45 -1.28 -2.08
CA ARG A 99 11.26 -0.22 -2.72
C ARG A 99 11.25 1.03 -1.85
N LEU A 100 10.08 1.46 -1.39
CA LEU A 100 9.90 2.62 -0.51
C LEU A 100 10.70 2.48 0.79
N ILE A 101 10.64 1.29 1.43
CA ILE A 101 11.43 0.99 2.63
C ILE A 101 12.94 1.18 2.39
N ARG A 102 13.44 0.67 1.26
CA ARG A 102 14.87 0.78 0.94
C ARG A 102 15.29 2.20 0.65
N GLU A 103 14.48 2.93 -0.11
CA GLU A 103 14.74 4.33 -0.44
C GLU A 103 14.75 5.20 0.81
N ALA A 104 13.75 5.07 1.68
CA ALA A 104 13.69 5.77 2.96
C ALA A 104 14.91 5.47 3.85
N ASN A 105 15.30 4.19 3.96
CA ASN A 105 16.49 3.79 4.71
C ASN A 105 17.79 4.31 4.07
N GLY A 106 17.87 4.36 2.73
CA GLY A 106 18.99 4.94 1.98
C GLY A 106 19.14 6.44 2.23
N HIS A 107 18.03 7.14 2.50
CA HIS A 107 18.00 8.53 2.96
C HIS A 107 18.23 8.71 4.47
N GLY A 108 18.52 7.61 5.20
CA GLY A 108 18.88 7.65 6.62
C GLY A 108 17.71 7.56 7.60
N MET A 109 16.49 7.31 7.15
CA MET A 109 15.36 7.03 8.05
C MET A 109 15.57 5.72 8.80
N LYS A 110 15.24 5.69 10.10
CA LYS A 110 15.36 4.47 10.91
C LYS A 110 14.19 3.53 10.64
N ALA A 111 14.40 2.24 10.92
CA ALA A 111 13.38 1.22 10.71
C ALA A 111 12.08 1.49 11.49
N ALA A 112 12.19 2.03 12.71
CA ALA A 112 11.04 2.44 13.51
C ALA A 112 10.24 3.56 12.83
N ASP A 113 10.90 4.64 12.41
CA ASP A 113 10.26 5.78 11.75
C ASP A 113 9.58 5.35 10.43
N ILE A 114 10.22 4.47 9.66
CA ILE A 114 9.65 3.90 8.42
C ILE A 114 8.42 3.03 8.73
N ALA A 115 8.47 2.25 9.82
CA ALA A 115 7.37 1.38 10.20
C ALA A 115 6.13 2.19 10.61
N ASP A 116 6.35 3.25 11.39
CA ASP A 116 5.30 4.18 11.83
C ASP A 116 4.65 4.87 10.62
N GLU A 117 5.45 5.42 9.69
CA GLU A 117 4.93 6.12 8.50
C GLU A 117 4.13 5.20 7.56
N LEU A 118 4.56 3.94 7.41
CA LEU A 118 3.90 2.98 6.53
C LEU A 118 2.77 2.20 7.21
N GLY A 119 2.55 2.37 8.51
CA GLY A 119 1.56 1.60 9.27
C GLY A 119 1.87 0.10 9.33
N VAL A 120 3.16 -0.27 9.35
CA VAL A 120 3.63 -1.67 9.43
C VAL A 120 4.44 -1.91 10.69
N THR A 121 4.85 -3.15 10.94
CA THR A 121 5.71 -3.47 12.09
C THR A 121 7.19 -3.22 11.79
N GLU A 122 7.96 -2.79 12.78
CA GLU A 122 9.42 -2.62 12.63
C GLU A 122 10.10 -3.93 12.19
N SER A 123 9.62 -5.07 12.69
CA SER A 123 10.08 -6.40 12.28
C SER A 123 9.87 -6.68 10.79
N TYR A 124 8.77 -6.19 10.21
CA TYR A 124 8.52 -6.27 8.77
C TYR A 124 9.56 -5.47 7.99
N VAL A 125 9.87 -4.25 8.44
CA VAL A 125 10.87 -3.36 7.81
C VAL A 125 12.25 -4.03 7.81
N TYR A 126 12.72 -4.50 8.98
CA TYR A 126 14.01 -5.20 9.06
C TYR A 126 14.07 -6.45 8.17
N ARG A 127 12.97 -7.21 8.08
CA ARG A 127 12.92 -8.37 7.18
C ARG A 127 13.16 -7.96 5.73
N LYS A 128 12.53 -6.89 5.25
CA LYS A 128 12.71 -6.38 3.88
C LYS A 128 14.10 -5.83 3.60
N LEU A 129 14.73 -5.18 4.59
CA LEU A 129 16.11 -4.72 4.45
C LEU A 129 17.11 -5.90 4.39
N ARG A 130 16.89 -6.97 5.16
CA ARG A 130 17.74 -8.18 5.11
C ARG A 130 17.57 -9.00 3.84
N GLU A 131 16.34 -9.13 3.33
CA GLU A 131 16.08 -9.80 2.04
C GLU A 131 16.93 -9.17 0.93
N ARG A 132 17.02 -7.83 0.91
CA ARG A 132 17.86 -7.10 -0.06
C ARG A 132 19.34 -7.42 0.06
N GLN A 133 19.88 -7.41 1.28
CA GLN A 133 21.31 -7.72 1.49
C GLN A 133 21.67 -9.11 0.97
N LYS A 134 20.74 -10.08 1.09
CA LYS A 134 20.92 -11.43 0.54
C LYS A 134 20.85 -11.44 -0.99
N GLU A 135 19.92 -10.69 -1.58
CA GLU A 135 19.85 -10.55 -3.04
C GLU A 135 21.10 -9.87 -3.61
N GLU A 136 21.61 -8.81 -2.96
CA GLU A 136 22.83 -8.11 -3.36
C GLU A 136 24.06 -9.01 -3.22
N ALA A 137 24.18 -9.74 -2.10
CA ALA A 137 25.26 -10.71 -1.91
C ALA A 137 25.23 -11.84 -2.95
N ALA A 138 24.03 -12.35 -3.29
CA ALA A 138 23.88 -13.37 -4.32
C ALA A 138 24.24 -12.85 -5.73
N LEU A 139 23.83 -11.61 -6.05
CA LEU A 139 24.17 -10.96 -7.31
C LEU A 139 25.67 -10.62 -7.40
N SER A 140 26.33 -10.29 -6.28
CA SER A 140 27.78 -10.07 -6.25
C SER A 140 28.55 -11.39 -6.40
N ASP A 141 28.14 -12.46 -5.72
CA ASP A 141 28.80 -13.77 -5.84
C ASP A 141 28.72 -14.33 -7.28
N GLU A 142 27.62 -14.08 -7.99
CA GLU A 142 27.44 -14.49 -9.39
C GLU A 142 28.35 -13.69 -10.36
N VAL A 143 28.69 -12.43 -10.03
CA VAL A 143 29.60 -11.58 -10.82
C VAL A 143 31.08 -11.88 -10.50
N THR A 144 31.40 -12.37 -9.30
CA THR A 144 32.75 -12.78 -8.89
C THR A 144 33.05 -14.27 -9.10
N GLY A 145 32.25 -14.96 -9.93
CA GLY A 145 32.51 -16.32 -10.41
C GLY A 145 33.80 -16.40 -11.23
N GLU A 146 34.93 -16.26 -10.56
CA GLU A 146 36.27 -16.56 -11.05
C GLU A 146 36.24 -18.02 -11.49
N ALA A 147 36.43 -18.23 -12.79
CA ALA A 147 36.61 -19.57 -13.35
C ALA A 147 37.65 -20.29 -12.48
N PRO A 148 37.41 -21.54 -12.05
CA PRO A 148 38.42 -22.27 -11.29
C PRO A 148 39.73 -22.22 -12.08
N PRO A 149 40.88 -22.01 -11.42
CA PRO A 149 42.15 -22.03 -12.13
C PRO A 149 42.18 -23.34 -12.91
N VAL A 150 42.44 -23.24 -14.21
CA VAL A 150 42.65 -24.37 -15.09
C VAL A 150 43.87 -25.09 -14.52
N ASP A 151 43.64 -26.02 -13.59
CA ASP A 151 44.64 -26.98 -13.19
C ASP A 151 45.06 -27.69 -14.47
N GLU A 152 46.34 -27.52 -14.79
CA GLU A 152 47.00 -28.15 -15.92
C GLU A 152 46.62 -29.63 -15.92
N TYR A 153 45.80 -30.03 -16.90
CA TYR A 153 45.66 -31.44 -17.27
C TYR A 153 47.03 -31.93 -17.73
N ARG A 154 47.85 -32.42 -16.79
CA ARG A 154 48.95 -33.31 -17.09
C ARG A 154 48.34 -34.61 -17.62
N LEU A 155 48.21 -34.67 -18.94
CA LEU A 155 48.07 -35.90 -19.70
C LEU A 155 49.30 -36.77 -19.40
N SER A 156 49.16 -37.67 -18.44
CA SER A 156 50.08 -38.79 -18.26
C SER A 156 49.96 -39.70 -19.48
N THR A 157 50.86 -39.56 -20.44
CA THR A 157 51.10 -40.57 -21.47
C THR A 157 51.81 -41.75 -20.79
N HIS A 158 51.04 -42.73 -20.32
CA HIS A 158 51.60 -44.02 -19.93
C HIS A 158 51.93 -44.78 -21.22
N THR A 159 53.21 -44.84 -21.55
CA THR A 159 53.75 -45.75 -22.56
C THR A 159 53.80 -47.14 -21.93
N GLU A 160 52.89 -48.02 -22.32
CA GLU A 160 53.03 -49.46 -22.05
C GLU A 160 53.93 -50.07 -23.12
N ASP A 161 55.12 -50.48 -22.70
CA ASP A 161 55.94 -51.49 -23.39
C ASP A 161 55.28 -52.86 -23.24
N GLN A 162 54.98 -53.53 -24.36
CA GLN A 162 55.18 -54.97 -24.57
C GLN A 162 54.94 -55.39 -26.04
#